data_AF-A0A074RRT9-F1
#
_entry.id   AF-A0A074RRT9-F1
#
_cell.length_a   1.000
_cell.length_b   1.000
_cell.length_c   1.000
_cell.angle_alpha   90.00
_cell.angle_beta   90.00
_cell.angle_gamma   90.00
#
_symmetry.space_group_name_H-M   'P 1'
#
loop_
_entity.id
_entity.type
_entity.pdbx_description
1 polymer ?
#
loop_
_entity_poly.entity_id
_entity_poly.type
_entity_poly.pdbx_seq_one_letter_code
_entity_poly.pdbx_strand_id
1 'polypeptide(L)'
;MQDDLTYYKQRTVQITAKDPRGVIPEEQSLRSSLASFGDIRHFQSFSTRDPGFSAGSPNTAIVVFHCQAAVKHALDSSRSESDESFWRTASVKAHPLKKSGPVYEAYLTKIVPKLKQESQALSSGLNEPPGSCESKLGLLGSEDCGPPLKRPRAENWGTAPDGSTTSSGSHTSTSKLSRTPSTIPDSPEWMRARITQLEAELSAARAARDMSISEHDILRAAHEAEQRARREAMLQKSAAETALSQAEVEQGRLRTALEATLSVQLAHSNSTGTLSGYEGKPLQQHSEEAPNRVQELSSERSVVGQQKTKSDTTELDEARVTIQRLKSEVATANDQLWSSQLSLELLERRHSSSLEQHDSTRDELEAYKLRLENEQTHMKKLKERLIPEVYRSLGATHETLGAFLSAMGEPPASDPKSS
;
A
#
# COMPACT_ATOMS: atom_id res chain seq x y z
N MET A 1 0.90 13.70 -22.37
CA MET A 1 -0.51 13.33 -22.65
C MET A 1 -0.85 11.90 -22.24
N GLN A 2 0.07 10.94 -22.39
CA GLN A 2 -0.18 9.52 -22.07
C GLN A 2 -0.26 9.24 -20.57
N ASP A 3 0.44 10.05 -19.76
CA ASP A 3 0.47 9.93 -18.29
C ASP A 3 -0.87 10.29 -17.66
N ASP A 4 -1.50 11.40 -18.08
CA ASP A 4 -2.83 11.81 -17.59
C ASP A 4 -3.91 10.77 -17.89
N LEU A 5 -3.87 10.17 -19.09
CA LEU A 5 -4.85 9.16 -19.47
C LEU A 5 -4.72 7.91 -18.61
N THR A 6 -3.49 7.48 -18.35
CA THR A 6 -3.22 6.35 -17.47
C THR A 6 -3.64 6.67 -16.04
N TYR A 7 -3.36 7.89 -15.58
CA TYR A 7 -3.74 8.41 -14.27
C TYR A 7 -5.25 8.37 -14.04
N TYR A 8 -6.05 8.90 -14.99
CA TYR A 8 -7.51 8.91 -14.87
C TYR A 8 -8.09 7.51 -14.99
N LYS A 9 -7.53 6.69 -15.88
CA LYS A 9 -8.05 5.34 -16.14
C LYS A 9 -7.92 4.44 -14.92
N GLN A 10 -6.81 4.52 -14.19
CA GLN A 10 -6.60 3.78 -12.94
C GLN A 10 -7.57 4.21 -11.82
N ARG A 11 -8.19 5.38 -11.96
CA ARG A 11 -9.17 5.96 -11.04
C ARG A 11 -10.62 5.84 -11.53
N THR A 12 -10.84 5.12 -12.63
CA THR A 12 -12.15 5.01 -13.26
C THR A 12 -12.78 3.63 -13.05
N VAL A 13 -14.03 3.61 -12.62
CA VAL A 13 -14.89 2.42 -12.56
C VAL A 13 -16.04 2.57 -13.56
N GLN A 14 -16.32 1.50 -14.28
CA GLN A 14 -17.53 1.38 -15.09
C GLN A 14 -18.59 0.61 -14.29
N ILE A 15 -19.77 1.19 -14.12
CA ILE A 15 -20.90 0.55 -13.45
C ILE A 15 -21.95 0.23 -14.50
N THR A 16 -22.39 -1.03 -14.55
CA THR A 16 -23.40 -1.49 -15.51
C THR A 16 -24.55 -2.15 -14.77
N ALA A 17 -25.77 -2.00 -15.28
CA ALA A 17 -26.88 -2.86 -14.87
C ALA A 17 -26.55 -4.34 -15.11
N LYS A 18 -26.99 -5.22 -14.20
CA LYS A 18 -26.79 -6.67 -14.34
C LYS A 18 -27.61 -7.26 -15.48
N ASP A 19 -28.86 -6.83 -15.59
CA ASP A 19 -29.71 -7.09 -16.75
C ASP A 19 -29.32 -6.11 -17.87
N PRO A 20 -28.99 -6.58 -19.09
CA PRO A 20 -28.78 -5.72 -20.25
C PRO A 20 -29.93 -4.73 -20.55
N ARG A 21 -31.16 -5.05 -20.11
CA ARG A 21 -32.34 -4.20 -20.23
C ARG A 21 -32.61 -3.36 -18.97
N GLY A 22 -31.84 -3.58 -17.91
CA GLY A 22 -31.98 -2.90 -16.64
C GLY A 22 -31.56 -1.44 -16.70
N VAL A 23 -32.08 -0.67 -15.75
CA VAL A 23 -31.78 0.75 -15.57
C VAL A 23 -30.91 0.90 -14.34
N ILE A 24 -29.84 1.68 -14.43
CA ILE A 24 -29.05 2.00 -13.24
C ILE A 24 -29.83 3.00 -12.36
N PRO A 25 -29.65 2.97 -11.04
CA PRO A 25 -30.22 3.97 -10.15
C PRO A 25 -29.90 5.40 -10.60
N GLU A 26 -30.73 6.35 -10.17
CA GLU A 26 -30.50 7.77 -10.40
C GLU A 26 -29.13 8.21 -9.89
N GLU A 27 -28.52 9.18 -10.56
CA GLU A 27 -27.17 9.68 -10.26
C GLU A 27 -26.98 10.02 -8.77
N GLN A 28 -27.94 10.67 -8.13
CA GLN A 28 -27.84 11.03 -6.72
C GLN A 28 -27.78 9.79 -5.81
N SER A 29 -28.66 8.82 -6.03
CA SER A 29 -28.68 7.55 -5.28
C SER A 29 -27.37 6.78 -5.47
N LEU A 30 -26.87 6.74 -6.70
CA LEU A 30 -25.63 6.05 -7.03
C LEU A 30 -24.41 6.76 -6.41
N ARG A 31 -24.35 8.10 -6.46
CA ARG A 31 -23.29 8.88 -5.80
C ARG A 31 -23.28 8.70 -4.29
N SER A 32 -24.44 8.77 -3.63
CA SER A 32 -24.56 8.57 -2.18
C SER A 32 -24.09 7.18 -1.76
N SER A 33 -24.46 6.15 -2.52
CA SER A 33 -24.03 4.78 -2.25
C SER A 33 -22.52 4.61 -2.45
N LEU A 34 -21.97 5.23 -3.49
CA LEU A 34 -20.55 5.15 -3.82
C LEU A 34 -19.65 6.03 -2.94
N ALA A 35 -20.20 7.03 -2.25
CA ALA A 35 -19.46 7.89 -1.33
C ALA A 35 -18.76 7.09 -0.21
N SER A 36 -19.30 5.92 0.14
CA SER A 36 -18.67 4.98 1.07
C SER A 36 -17.32 4.43 0.60
N PHE A 37 -17.03 4.45 -0.70
CA PHE A 37 -15.74 4.00 -1.26
C PHE A 37 -14.70 5.12 -1.40
N GLY A 38 -15.14 6.38 -1.46
CA GLY A 38 -14.29 7.56 -1.56
C GLY A 38 -14.88 8.68 -2.42
N ASP A 39 -14.18 9.81 -2.47
CA ASP A 39 -14.65 11.01 -3.15
C ASP A 39 -14.71 10.83 -4.67
N ILE A 40 -15.87 11.17 -5.23
CA ILE A 40 -16.13 11.10 -6.67
C ILE A 40 -15.75 12.43 -7.30
N ARG A 41 -14.75 12.40 -8.18
CA ARG A 41 -14.31 13.56 -8.95
C ARG A 41 -15.23 13.83 -10.13
N HIS A 42 -15.68 12.80 -10.82
CA HIS A 42 -16.56 12.93 -11.97
C HIS A 42 -17.50 11.74 -12.10
N PHE A 43 -18.71 12.02 -12.55
CA PHE A 43 -19.76 11.04 -12.78
C PHE A 43 -20.44 11.32 -14.11
N GLN A 44 -20.64 10.29 -14.92
CA GLN A 44 -21.40 10.41 -16.16
C GLN A 44 -22.13 9.10 -16.46
N SER A 45 -23.45 9.18 -16.58
CA SER A 45 -24.29 8.06 -17.05
C SER A 45 -24.55 8.16 -18.55
N PHE A 46 -24.82 7.02 -19.18
CA PHE A 46 -25.17 6.89 -20.59
C PHE A 46 -26.01 5.64 -20.85
N SER A 47 -26.78 5.69 -21.93
CA SER A 47 -27.47 4.52 -22.49
C SER A 47 -26.59 3.89 -23.56
N THR A 48 -26.24 2.62 -23.42
CA THR A 48 -25.49 1.86 -24.43
C THR A 48 -26.39 1.09 -25.41
N ARG A 49 -27.70 1.37 -25.41
CA ARG A 49 -28.69 0.67 -26.23
C ARG A 49 -28.72 1.31 -27.63
N ASP A 50 -28.05 0.63 -28.56
CA ASP A 50 -27.89 0.95 -29.97
C ASP A 50 -27.11 2.23 -30.34
N PRO A 51 -26.36 2.23 -31.46
CA PRO A 51 -25.53 3.35 -31.91
C PRO A 51 -26.32 4.60 -32.33
N GLY A 52 -27.65 4.59 -32.21
CA GLY A 52 -28.47 5.80 -32.24
C GLY A 52 -28.75 6.24 -30.81
N PHE A 53 -28.14 7.35 -30.36
CA PHE A 53 -28.29 7.98 -29.03
C PHE A 53 -29.72 8.49 -28.74
N SER A 54 -30.73 7.64 -28.91
CA SER A 54 -32.09 7.90 -28.50
C SER A 54 -32.14 7.91 -26.97
N ALA A 55 -33.02 8.77 -26.42
CA ALA A 55 -33.19 9.10 -25.01
C ALA A 55 -33.70 7.92 -24.16
N GLY A 56 -32.98 6.81 -24.14
CA GLY A 56 -33.24 5.67 -23.28
C GLY A 56 -32.70 5.88 -21.88
N SER A 57 -33.31 5.20 -20.91
CA SER A 57 -32.84 5.17 -19.53
C SER A 57 -31.39 4.68 -19.46
N PRO A 58 -30.53 5.32 -18.64
CA PRO A 58 -29.13 4.94 -18.55
C PRO A 58 -29.00 3.52 -18.01
N ASN A 59 -28.14 2.72 -18.65
CA ASN A 59 -27.84 1.35 -18.22
C ASN A 59 -26.36 1.19 -17.84
N THR A 60 -25.55 2.22 -18.06
CA THR A 60 -24.14 2.24 -17.70
C THR A 60 -23.75 3.63 -17.18
N ALA A 61 -22.84 3.67 -16.20
CA ALA A 61 -22.19 4.88 -15.73
C ALA A 61 -20.68 4.71 -15.69
N ILE A 62 -19.97 5.81 -15.87
CA ILE A 62 -18.54 5.95 -15.60
C ILE A 62 -18.39 6.84 -14.36
N VAL A 63 -17.61 6.35 -13.40
CA VAL A 63 -17.30 7.07 -12.16
C VAL A 63 -15.79 7.20 -12.05
N VAL A 64 -15.30 8.41 -11.87
CA VAL A 64 -13.89 8.71 -11.66
C VAL A 64 -13.69 9.17 -10.23
N PHE A 65 -12.94 8.40 -9.44
CA PHE A 65 -12.63 8.71 -8.05
C PHE A 65 -11.38 9.61 -7.94
N HIS A 66 -11.23 10.30 -6.81
CA HIS A 66 -9.99 11.01 -6.49
C HIS A 66 -8.82 10.03 -6.26
N CYS A 67 -9.08 8.89 -5.62
CA CYS A 67 -8.07 7.93 -5.19
C CYS A 67 -8.18 6.59 -5.93
N GLN A 68 -7.04 5.98 -6.26
CA GLN A 68 -6.99 4.64 -6.87
C GLN A 68 -7.45 3.54 -5.89
N ALA A 69 -7.24 3.73 -4.59
CA ALA A 69 -7.72 2.80 -3.56
C ALA A 69 -9.25 2.64 -3.62
N ALA A 70 -10.00 3.73 -3.79
CA ALA A 70 -11.46 3.72 -3.92
C ALA A 70 -11.94 2.84 -5.08
N VAL A 71 -11.23 2.87 -6.22
CA VAL A 71 -11.50 1.96 -7.36
C VAL A 71 -11.32 0.51 -6.95
N LYS A 72 -10.22 0.16 -6.29
CA LYS A 72 -9.96 -1.20 -5.83
C LYS A 72 -11.05 -1.67 -4.87
N HIS A 73 -11.41 -0.87 -3.87
CA HIS A 73 -12.46 -1.18 -2.91
C HIS A 73 -13.84 -1.35 -3.57
N ALA A 74 -14.22 -0.47 -4.50
CA ALA A 74 -15.48 -0.59 -5.22
C ALA A 74 -15.54 -1.86 -6.09
N LEU A 75 -14.44 -2.20 -6.76
CA LEU A 75 -14.34 -3.41 -7.57
C LEU A 75 -14.36 -4.68 -6.73
N ASP A 76 -13.64 -4.70 -5.61
CA ASP A 76 -13.59 -5.84 -4.69
C ASP A 76 -14.95 -6.04 -4.02
N SER A 77 -15.57 -4.96 -3.54
CA SER A 77 -16.92 -4.97 -2.95
C SER A 77 -17.98 -5.46 -3.95
N SER A 78 -17.89 -5.06 -5.22
CA SER A 78 -18.80 -5.55 -6.26
C SER A 78 -18.60 -7.03 -6.60
N ARG A 79 -17.43 -7.61 -6.30
CA ARG A 79 -17.17 -9.05 -6.47
C ARG A 79 -17.65 -9.85 -5.26
N SER A 80 -17.49 -9.30 -4.06
CA SER A 80 -17.93 -9.90 -2.79
C SER A 80 -19.37 -9.52 -2.45
N GLU A 81 -20.28 -9.70 -3.41
CA GLU A 81 -21.67 -9.27 -3.28
C GLU A 81 -22.41 -10.08 -2.21
N SER A 82 -22.84 -9.43 -1.12
CA SER A 82 -23.72 -10.00 -0.11
C SER A 82 -25.20 -9.72 -0.41
N ASP A 83 -26.10 -10.44 0.24
CA ASP A 83 -27.56 -10.27 0.06
C ASP A 83 -28.03 -8.84 0.35
N GLU A 84 -27.36 -8.16 1.29
CA GLU A 84 -27.65 -6.79 1.73
C GLU A 84 -26.79 -5.72 1.01
N SER A 85 -25.93 -6.12 0.08
CA SER A 85 -25.04 -5.18 -0.59
C SER A 85 -25.77 -4.30 -1.60
N PHE A 86 -25.35 -3.04 -1.71
CA PHE A 86 -25.84 -2.09 -2.72
C PHE A 86 -25.84 -2.69 -4.13
N TRP A 87 -24.79 -3.43 -4.50
CA TRP A 87 -24.66 -4.06 -5.82
C TRP A 87 -25.82 -5.02 -6.13
N ARG A 88 -26.30 -5.75 -5.11
CA ARG A 88 -27.43 -6.66 -5.25
C ARG A 88 -28.75 -5.93 -5.28
N THR A 89 -28.98 -5.07 -4.29
CA THR A 89 -30.24 -4.32 -4.15
C THR A 89 -30.51 -3.45 -5.36
N ALA A 90 -29.50 -2.75 -5.88
CA ALA A 90 -29.60 -1.92 -7.07
C ALA A 90 -29.45 -2.71 -8.39
N SER A 91 -29.20 -4.03 -8.33
CA SER A 91 -28.99 -4.88 -9.51
C SER A 91 -27.94 -4.33 -10.49
N VAL A 92 -26.83 -3.81 -9.95
CA VAL A 92 -25.70 -3.25 -10.70
C VAL A 92 -24.40 -3.99 -10.38
N LYS A 93 -23.38 -3.80 -11.22
CA LYS A 93 -22.05 -4.38 -11.03
C LYS A 93 -20.98 -3.39 -11.49
N ALA A 94 -19.84 -3.39 -10.80
CA ALA A 94 -18.68 -2.58 -11.12
C ALA A 94 -17.63 -3.38 -11.90
N HIS A 95 -17.03 -2.74 -12.89
CA HIS A 95 -16.02 -3.30 -13.76
C HIS A 95 -14.87 -2.31 -13.99
N PRO A 96 -13.64 -2.81 -14.18
CA PRO A 96 -12.57 -1.97 -14.72
C PRO A 96 -12.98 -1.46 -16.10
N LEU A 97 -12.67 -0.19 -16.39
CA LEU A 97 -12.97 0.40 -17.69
C LEU A 97 -12.27 -0.38 -18.82
N LYS A 98 -13.06 -0.98 -19.72
CA LYS A 98 -12.56 -1.71 -20.87
C LYS A 98 -11.83 -0.77 -21.82
N LYS A 99 -10.74 -1.23 -22.45
CA LYS A 99 -9.92 -0.41 -23.38
C LYS A 99 -10.54 -0.26 -24.77
N SER A 100 -11.77 -0.72 -24.98
CA SER A 100 -12.46 -0.75 -26.27
C SER A 100 -13.97 -0.62 -26.11
N GLY A 101 -14.64 -0.19 -27.18
CA GLY A 101 -16.09 -0.03 -27.25
C GLY A 101 -16.59 1.39 -27.04
N PRO A 102 -17.89 1.64 -27.26
CA PRO A 102 -18.48 2.98 -27.28
C PRO A 102 -18.35 3.71 -25.94
N VAL A 103 -18.31 2.95 -24.84
CA VAL A 103 -18.11 3.47 -23.48
C VAL A 103 -16.71 4.07 -23.31
N TYR A 104 -15.69 3.39 -23.84
CA TYR A 104 -14.31 3.86 -23.77
C TYR A 104 -14.09 5.06 -24.71
N GLU A 105 -14.75 5.08 -25.86
CA GLU A 105 -14.73 6.24 -26.76
C GLU A 105 -15.37 7.47 -26.10
N ALA A 106 -16.53 7.31 -25.45
CA ALA A 106 -17.17 8.39 -24.70
C ALA A 106 -16.28 8.87 -23.54
N TYR A 107 -15.58 7.96 -22.86
CA TYR A 107 -14.62 8.29 -21.83
C TYR A 107 -13.48 9.19 -22.37
N LEU A 108 -12.86 8.79 -23.48
CA LEU A 108 -11.75 9.53 -24.09
C LEU A 108 -12.19 10.88 -24.66
N THR A 109 -13.36 10.95 -25.28
CA THR A 109 -13.82 12.13 -26.02
C THR A 109 -14.60 13.13 -25.18
N LYS A 110 -15.31 12.69 -24.14
CA LYS A 110 -16.17 13.56 -23.31
C LYS A 110 -15.66 13.74 -21.89
N ILE A 111 -15.19 12.67 -21.25
CA ILE A 111 -14.85 12.70 -19.81
C ILE A 111 -13.44 13.21 -19.57
N VAL A 112 -12.44 12.63 -20.25
CA VAL A 112 -11.02 13.02 -20.08
C VAL A 112 -10.78 14.52 -20.38
N PRO A 113 -11.35 15.12 -21.45
CA PRO A 113 -11.18 16.55 -21.70
C PRO A 113 -11.77 17.44 -20.60
N LYS A 114 -12.97 17.11 -20.09
CA LYS A 114 -13.59 17.84 -18.97
C LYS A 114 -12.72 17.78 -17.70
N LEU A 115 -12.21 16.61 -17.36
CA LEU A 115 -11.32 16.42 -16.21
C LEU A 115 -10.02 17.26 -16.33
N LYS A 116 -9.48 17.38 -17.55
CA LYS A 116 -8.31 18.21 -17.82
C LYS A 116 -8.62 19.69 -17.67
N GLN A 117 -9.75 20.15 -18.21
CA GLN A 117 -10.19 21.54 -18.10
C GLN A 117 -10.39 21.93 -16.62
N GLU A 118 -11.03 21.08 -15.83
CA GLU A 118 -11.19 21.30 -14.39
C GLU A 118 -9.84 21.39 -13.66
N SER A 119 -8.86 20.53 -13.98
CA SER A 119 -7.53 20.62 -13.36
C SER A 119 -6.77 21.89 -13.72
N GLN A 120 -6.95 22.40 -14.94
CA GLN A 120 -6.32 23.65 -15.37
C GLN A 120 -6.97 24.87 -14.71
N ALA A 121 -8.30 24.85 -14.54
CA ALA A 121 -9.03 25.91 -13.86
C ALA A 121 -8.60 26.06 -12.38
N LEU A 122 -8.38 24.93 -11.69
CA LEU A 122 -7.90 24.94 -10.30
C LEU A 122 -6.45 25.41 -10.15
N SER A 123 -5.60 25.19 -11.17
CA SER A 123 -4.20 25.63 -11.15
C SER A 123 -4.01 27.11 -11.47
N SER A 124 -4.99 27.77 -12.08
CA SER A 124 -4.87 29.16 -12.53
C SER A 124 -5.41 30.20 -11.53
N GLY A 125 -6.05 29.77 -10.43
CA GLY A 125 -6.75 30.65 -9.48
C GLY A 125 -6.06 30.89 -8.13
N LEU A 126 -4.90 30.28 -7.86
CA LEU A 126 -4.24 30.38 -6.55
C LEU A 126 -3.35 31.63 -6.46
N ASN A 127 -3.96 32.81 -6.36
CA ASN A 127 -3.31 34.05 -5.90
C ASN A 127 -4.10 34.81 -4.83
N GLU A 128 -5.19 34.25 -4.30
CA GLU A 128 -5.87 34.82 -3.12
C GLU A 128 -5.53 34.02 -1.86
N PRO A 129 -5.26 34.70 -0.72
CA PRO A 129 -4.96 34.04 0.54
C PRO A 129 -6.19 33.26 1.04
N PRO A 130 -5.99 32.14 1.76
CA PRO A 130 -7.07 31.24 2.12
C PRO A 130 -8.02 31.91 3.11
N GLY A 131 -9.13 32.43 2.60
CA GLY A 131 -10.29 32.78 3.41
C GLY A 131 -10.89 31.49 3.98
N SER A 132 -10.95 31.40 5.31
CA SER A 132 -11.58 30.28 6.01
C SER A 132 -13.03 30.11 5.54
N CYS A 133 -13.30 29.02 4.83
CA CYS A 133 -14.68 28.60 4.58
C CYS A 133 -15.28 28.00 5.85
N GLU A 134 -15.92 28.85 6.66
CA GLU A 134 -17.02 28.42 7.52
C GLU A 134 -18.14 27.85 6.63
N SER A 135 -18.22 26.53 6.54
CA SER A 135 -19.39 25.87 5.96
C SER A 135 -20.57 25.96 6.94
N LYS A 136 -21.45 26.94 6.71
CA LYS A 136 -22.84 26.91 7.15
C LYS A 136 -23.50 25.64 6.62
N LEU A 137 -23.61 24.63 7.48
CA LEU A 137 -24.50 23.49 7.27
C LEU A 137 -25.94 23.97 7.39
N GLY A 138 -26.61 24.01 6.24
CA GLY A 138 -28.04 24.27 6.13
C GLY A 138 -28.84 23.15 6.79
N LEU A 139 -29.65 23.56 7.76
CA LEU A 139 -30.76 22.85 8.36
C LEU A 139 -31.73 22.36 7.26
N LEU A 140 -31.79 21.05 7.01
CA LEU A 140 -32.87 20.42 6.24
C LEU A 140 -33.49 19.31 7.08
N GLY A 141 -34.82 19.37 7.18
CA GLY A 141 -35.65 18.67 8.14
C GLY A 141 -35.53 17.15 8.05
N SER A 142 -35.36 16.55 9.23
CA SER A 142 -35.49 15.12 9.45
C SER A 142 -36.98 14.79 9.61
N GLU A 143 -37.59 14.26 8.55
CA GLU A 143 -38.85 13.53 8.68
C GLU A 143 -38.58 12.15 9.32
N ASP A 144 -39.27 11.95 10.44
CA ASP A 144 -39.75 10.71 11.04
C ASP A 144 -39.09 9.38 10.62
N CYS A 145 -38.25 8.81 11.50
CA CYS A 145 -37.86 7.41 11.48
C CYS A 145 -37.95 6.86 12.90
N GLY A 146 -38.73 5.78 13.05
CA GLY A 146 -39.21 5.19 14.30
C GLY A 146 -38.16 4.64 15.27
N PRO A 147 -38.61 4.01 16.37
CA PRO A 147 -37.79 3.78 17.56
C PRO A 147 -36.76 2.68 17.35
N PRO A 148 -35.55 2.78 17.95
CA PRO A 148 -34.51 1.79 17.78
C PRO A 148 -34.86 0.47 18.48
N LEU A 149 -34.72 -0.62 17.72
CA LEU A 149 -34.75 -2.00 18.18
C LEU A 149 -33.69 -2.26 19.27
N LYS A 150 -34.11 -3.11 20.23
CA LYS A 150 -33.42 -3.50 21.45
C LYS A 150 -31.97 -3.97 21.22
N ARG A 151 -31.05 -3.47 22.05
CA ARG A 151 -29.65 -3.92 22.11
C ARG A 151 -29.57 -5.40 22.54
N PRO A 152 -28.65 -6.21 21.97
CA PRO A 152 -28.35 -7.55 22.48
C PRO A 152 -27.68 -7.46 23.85
N ARG A 153 -28.20 -8.23 24.80
CA ARG A 153 -27.67 -8.42 26.15
C ARG A 153 -26.39 -9.26 26.05
N ALA A 154 -25.23 -8.69 26.35
CA ALA A 154 -23.99 -9.44 26.48
C ALA A 154 -24.06 -10.29 27.76
N GLU A 155 -24.08 -11.61 27.61
CA GLU A 155 -23.99 -12.57 28.70
C GLU A 155 -22.53 -12.67 29.18
N ASN A 156 -22.43 -12.67 30.51
CA ASN A 156 -21.24 -12.69 31.34
C ASN A 156 -20.61 -14.09 31.30
N TRP A 157 -19.37 -14.23 30.83
CA TRP A 157 -18.53 -15.39 31.18
C TRP A 157 -17.58 -14.99 32.30
N GLY A 158 -18.07 -15.15 33.53
CA GLY A 158 -17.25 -15.12 34.72
C GLY A 158 -16.80 -16.54 35.06
N THR A 159 -15.50 -16.81 34.94
CA THR A 159 -14.86 -17.94 35.63
C THR A 159 -13.79 -17.36 36.54
N ALA A 160 -14.12 -17.28 37.83
CA ALA A 160 -13.16 -17.01 38.88
C ALA A 160 -12.38 -18.29 39.22
N PRO A 161 -11.13 -18.15 39.67
CA PRO A 161 -10.63 -19.00 40.75
C PRO A 161 -10.29 -18.17 41.98
N ASP A 162 -10.71 -18.71 43.12
CA ASP A 162 -10.55 -18.20 44.47
C ASP A 162 -9.09 -17.96 44.87
N GLY A 163 -8.89 -16.97 45.73
CA GLY A 163 -7.60 -16.67 46.35
C GLY A 163 -7.70 -15.60 47.43
N SER A 164 -8.21 -15.99 48.59
CA SER A 164 -8.24 -15.23 49.85
C SER A 164 -6.90 -14.63 50.25
N THR A 165 -6.87 -13.39 50.75
CA THR A 165 -6.34 -13.08 52.10
C THR A 165 -6.62 -11.64 52.56
N THR A 166 -6.89 -11.59 53.85
CA THR A 166 -7.19 -10.51 54.80
C THR A 166 -6.14 -9.40 54.93
N SER A 167 -6.58 -8.15 55.18
CA SER A 167 -6.02 -7.21 56.19
C SER A 167 -6.88 -5.95 56.20
N SER A 168 -7.83 -5.79 57.13
CA SER A 168 -7.67 -5.12 58.44
C SER A 168 -6.78 -3.87 58.39
N GLY A 169 -7.39 -2.70 58.59
CA GLY A 169 -6.74 -1.39 58.56
C GLY A 169 -7.75 -0.28 58.86
N SER A 170 -8.21 -0.23 60.10
CA SER A 170 -9.14 0.77 60.63
C SER A 170 -8.48 2.15 60.73
N HIS A 171 -8.88 3.07 59.85
CA HIS A 171 -8.71 4.51 60.07
C HIS A 171 -10.06 5.21 59.89
N THR A 172 -10.63 5.58 61.03
CA THR A 172 -11.73 6.52 61.21
C THR A 172 -11.33 7.90 60.72
N SER A 173 -11.61 8.18 59.44
CA SER A 173 -11.65 9.56 58.93
C SER A 173 -13.11 9.99 58.83
N THR A 174 -13.56 10.68 59.89
CA THR A 174 -14.83 11.38 59.95
C THR A 174 -14.81 12.57 58.99
N SER A 175 -14.96 12.33 57.70
CA SER A 175 -15.32 13.39 56.75
C SER A 175 -16.83 13.43 56.68
N LYS A 176 -17.41 14.34 57.46
CA LYS A 176 -18.80 14.80 57.30
C LYS A 176 -18.95 15.32 55.86
N LEU A 177 -19.32 14.44 54.93
CA LEU A 177 -19.74 14.84 53.60
C LEU A 177 -21.19 15.25 53.73
N SER A 178 -21.38 16.57 53.80
CA SER A 178 -22.64 17.26 53.64
C SER A 178 -23.47 16.62 52.53
N ARG A 179 -24.57 16.00 52.95
CA ARG A 179 -25.70 15.55 52.12
C ARG A 179 -26.23 16.76 51.36
N THR A 180 -25.74 16.98 50.15
CA THR A 180 -26.41 17.88 49.20
C THR A 180 -27.73 17.21 48.80
N PRO A 181 -28.88 17.86 48.99
CA PRO A 181 -30.15 17.34 48.52
C PRO A 181 -30.06 17.13 47.01
N SER A 182 -30.53 15.98 46.54
CA SER A 182 -30.81 15.71 45.13
C SER A 182 -31.96 16.62 44.68
N THR A 183 -31.69 17.91 44.55
CA THR A 183 -32.47 18.79 43.68
C THR A 183 -32.13 18.39 42.26
N ILE A 184 -33.11 17.83 41.56
CA ILE A 184 -33.12 17.77 40.11
C ILE A 184 -32.79 19.19 39.64
N PRO A 185 -31.71 19.42 38.89
CA PRO A 185 -31.43 20.75 38.39
C PRO A 185 -32.52 21.09 37.37
N ASP A 186 -33.49 21.92 37.79
CA ASP A 186 -34.59 22.43 36.96
C ASP A 186 -34.10 23.33 35.79
N SER A 187 -32.79 23.51 35.65
CA SER A 187 -32.18 24.29 34.57
C SER A 187 -31.90 23.41 33.34
N PRO A 188 -32.37 23.77 32.13
CA PRO A 188 -32.06 23.04 30.89
C PRO A 188 -30.56 23.05 30.51
N GLU A 189 -29.70 23.73 31.27
CA GLU A 189 -28.27 23.82 31.03
C GLU A 189 -27.52 22.50 31.24
N TRP A 190 -27.94 21.65 32.18
CA TRP A 190 -27.26 20.36 32.39
C TRP A 190 -27.44 19.44 31.17
N MET A 191 -28.60 19.50 30.50
CA MET A 191 -28.83 18.76 29.25
C MET A 191 -27.94 19.27 28.13
N ARG A 192 -27.80 20.60 28.01
CA ARG A 192 -26.91 21.21 27.01
C ARG A 192 -25.45 20.80 27.24
N ALA A 193 -24.97 20.89 28.48
CA ALA A 193 -23.64 20.43 28.84
C ALA A 193 -23.44 18.94 28.53
N ARG A 194 -24.45 18.11 28.80
CA ARG A 194 -24.41 16.68 28.51
C ARG A 194 -24.39 16.39 27.00
N ILE A 195 -25.14 17.12 26.20
CA ILE A 195 -25.12 17.00 24.73
C ILE A 195 -23.73 17.35 24.20
N THR A 196 -23.17 18.50 24.60
CA THR A 196 -21.82 18.92 24.18
C THR A 196 -20.76 17.90 24.60
N GLN A 197 -20.87 17.32 25.80
CA GLN A 197 -19.97 16.25 26.24
C GLN A 197 -20.08 15.02 25.32
N LEU A 198 -21.30 14.56 25.01
CA LEU A 198 -21.51 13.39 24.15
C LEU A 198 -21.05 13.65 22.71
N GLU A 199 -21.20 14.87 22.20
CA GLU A 199 -20.68 15.27 20.88
C GLU A 199 -19.14 15.24 20.85
N ALA A 200 -18.49 15.70 21.92
CA ALA A 200 -17.03 15.62 22.06
C ALA A 200 -16.55 14.17 22.16
N GLU A 201 -17.21 13.32 22.96
CA GLU A 201 -16.90 11.88 23.08
C GLU A 201 -17.08 11.16 21.73
N LEU A 202 -18.13 11.49 20.98
CA LEU A 202 -18.38 10.91 19.65
C LEU A 202 -17.33 11.35 18.64
N SER A 203 -16.91 12.62 18.68
CA SER A 203 -15.87 13.16 17.82
C SER A 203 -14.50 12.53 18.13
N ALA A 204 -14.17 12.36 19.41
CA ALA A 204 -12.97 11.65 19.86
C ALA A 204 -12.98 10.17 19.41
N ALA A 205 -14.12 9.47 19.52
CA ALA A 205 -14.26 8.10 19.07
C ALA A 205 -14.08 7.94 17.55
N ARG A 206 -14.57 8.91 16.76
CA ARG A 206 -14.34 8.95 15.30
C ARG A 206 -12.85 9.14 14.99
N ALA A 207 -12.19 10.10 15.64
CA ALA A 207 -10.77 10.32 15.45
C ALA A 207 -9.93 9.08 15.81
N ALA A 208 -10.24 8.42 16.93
CA ALA A 208 -9.57 7.19 17.34
C ALA A 208 -9.75 6.05 16.33
N ARG A 209 -10.96 5.91 15.77
CA ARG A 209 -11.23 4.93 14.71
C ARG A 209 -10.42 5.24 13.45
N ASP A 210 -10.39 6.49 13.00
CA ASP A 210 -9.68 6.88 11.77
C ASP A 210 -8.16 6.69 11.93
N MET A 211 -7.61 6.96 13.11
CA MET A 211 -6.22 6.61 13.45
C MET A 211 -5.98 5.09 13.41
N SER A 212 -6.87 4.29 14.00
CA SER A 212 -6.72 2.83 13.98
C SER A 212 -6.75 2.26 12.55
N ILE A 213 -7.59 2.83 11.67
CA ILE A 213 -7.63 2.44 10.26
C ILE A 213 -6.33 2.82 9.55
N SER A 214 -5.80 4.02 9.80
CA SER A 214 -4.55 4.46 9.18
C SER A 214 -3.34 3.64 9.63
N GLU A 215 -3.25 3.30 10.92
CA GLU A 215 -2.23 2.38 11.46
C GLU A 215 -2.29 1.00 10.77
N HIS A 216 -3.49 0.47 10.58
CA HIS A 216 -3.67 -0.82 9.94
C HIS A 216 -3.26 -0.80 8.45
N ASP A 217 -3.52 0.30 7.75
CA ASP A 217 -3.08 0.48 6.36
C ASP A 217 -1.55 0.64 6.25
N ILE A 218 -0.91 1.31 7.21
CA ILE A 218 0.56 1.39 7.29
C ILE A 218 1.17 0.00 7.48
N LEU A 219 0.62 -0.81 8.40
CA LEU A 219 1.09 -2.19 8.62
C LEU A 219 0.92 -3.05 7.37
N ARG A 220 -0.21 -2.92 6.67
CA ARG A 220 -0.43 -3.64 5.40
C ARG A 220 0.59 -3.24 4.34
N ALA A 221 0.81 -1.93 4.16
CA ALA A 221 1.78 -1.42 3.20
C ALA A 221 3.22 -1.84 3.51
N ALA A 222 3.62 -1.82 4.79
CA ALA A 222 4.92 -2.29 5.25
C ALA A 222 5.12 -3.78 4.96
N HIS A 223 4.11 -4.62 5.21
CA HIS A 223 4.18 -6.04 4.90
C HIS A 223 4.30 -6.31 3.39
N GLU A 224 3.53 -5.59 2.57
CA GLU A 224 3.64 -5.70 1.11
C GLU A 224 5.02 -5.26 0.59
N ALA A 225 5.60 -4.21 1.19
CA ALA A 225 6.97 -3.77 0.88
C ALA A 225 8.01 -4.82 1.26
N GLU A 226 7.91 -5.43 2.44
CA GLU A 226 8.78 -6.52 2.88
C GLU A 226 8.71 -7.73 1.95
N GLN A 227 7.49 -8.16 1.57
CA GLN A 227 7.30 -9.28 0.63
C GLN A 227 7.86 -8.97 -0.76
N ARG A 228 7.81 -7.71 -1.20
CA ARG A 228 8.44 -7.28 -2.45
C ARG A 228 9.97 -7.33 -2.34
N ALA A 229 10.54 -6.78 -1.28
CA ALA A 229 11.98 -6.81 -1.02
C ALA A 229 12.53 -8.25 -0.94
N ARG A 230 11.81 -9.17 -0.29
CA ARG A 230 12.18 -10.60 -0.24
C ARG A 230 12.21 -11.25 -1.62
N ARG A 231 11.24 -10.94 -2.49
CA ARG A 231 11.20 -11.46 -3.87
C ARG A 231 12.32 -10.88 -4.72
N GLU A 232 12.59 -9.59 -4.60
CA GLU A 232 13.70 -8.93 -5.31
C GLU A 232 15.06 -9.48 -4.87
N ALA A 233 15.28 -9.67 -3.57
CA ALA A 233 16.49 -10.29 -3.04
C ALA A 233 16.68 -11.73 -3.54
N MET A 234 15.60 -12.51 -3.64
CA MET A 234 15.65 -13.85 -4.21
C MET A 234 16.04 -13.83 -5.69
N LEU A 235 15.46 -12.91 -6.48
CA LEU A 235 15.82 -12.74 -7.89
C LEU A 235 17.28 -12.32 -8.07
N GLN A 236 17.78 -11.38 -7.26
CA GLN A 236 19.17 -10.97 -7.27
C GLN A 236 20.11 -12.13 -6.90
N LYS A 237 19.75 -12.93 -5.90
CA LYS A 237 20.51 -14.14 -5.53
C LYS A 237 20.59 -15.13 -6.70
N SER A 238 19.46 -15.44 -7.34
CA SER A 238 19.44 -16.36 -8.49
C SER A 238 20.25 -15.82 -9.67
N ALA A 239 20.20 -14.51 -9.92
CA ALA A 239 21.01 -13.87 -10.96
C ALA A 239 22.52 -13.97 -10.66
N ALA A 240 22.91 -13.72 -9.41
CA ALA A 240 24.30 -13.85 -8.97
C ALA A 240 24.81 -15.29 -9.06
N GLU A 241 23.99 -16.28 -8.68
CA GLU A 241 24.33 -17.70 -8.78
C GLU A 241 24.50 -18.15 -10.23
N THR A 242 23.63 -17.67 -11.13
CA THR A 242 23.76 -17.93 -12.57
C THR A 242 25.05 -17.33 -13.14
N ALA A 243 25.40 -16.10 -12.76
CA ALA A 243 26.63 -15.44 -13.18
C ALA A 243 27.87 -16.19 -12.66
N LEU A 244 27.83 -16.68 -11.42
CA LEU A 244 28.92 -17.46 -10.83
C LEU A 244 29.09 -18.80 -11.57
N SER A 245 28.00 -19.49 -11.87
CA SER A 245 28.04 -20.74 -12.66
C SER A 245 28.61 -20.52 -14.06
N GLN A 246 28.26 -19.42 -14.74
CA GLN A 246 28.85 -19.08 -16.04
C GLN A 246 30.35 -18.81 -15.93
N ALA A 247 30.79 -18.10 -14.90
CA ALA A 247 32.20 -17.82 -14.66
C ALA A 247 33.00 -19.12 -14.38
N GLU A 248 32.43 -20.08 -13.66
CA GLU A 248 33.05 -21.39 -13.43
C GLU A 248 33.20 -22.20 -14.73
N VAL A 249 32.18 -22.18 -15.60
CA VAL A 249 32.23 -22.83 -16.91
C VAL A 249 33.30 -22.19 -17.81
N GLU A 250 33.37 -20.86 -17.84
CA GLU A 250 34.41 -20.12 -18.57
C GLU A 250 35.81 -20.44 -18.04
N GLN A 251 35.99 -20.48 -16.71
CA GLN A 251 37.26 -20.84 -16.08
C GLN A 251 37.66 -22.28 -16.45
N GLY A 252 36.71 -23.23 -16.41
CA GLY A 252 36.93 -24.60 -16.85
C GLY A 252 37.40 -24.67 -18.31
N ARG A 253 36.71 -23.95 -19.21
CA ARG A 253 37.06 -23.87 -20.63
C ARG A 253 38.47 -23.29 -20.85
N LEU A 254 38.85 -22.24 -20.13
CA LEU A 254 40.18 -21.64 -20.20
C LEU A 254 41.27 -22.60 -19.70
N ARG A 255 41.01 -23.35 -18.63
CA ARG A 255 41.94 -24.39 -18.13
C ARG A 255 42.14 -25.51 -19.15
N THR A 256 41.06 -26.04 -19.74
CA THR A 256 41.16 -27.07 -20.78
C THR A 256 41.91 -26.56 -22.01
N ALA A 257 41.69 -25.30 -22.43
CA ALA A 257 42.40 -24.70 -23.54
C ALA A 257 43.91 -24.56 -23.27
N LEU A 258 44.30 -24.17 -22.06
CA LEU A 258 45.70 -24.10 -21.63
C LEU A 258 46.36 -25.49 -21.59
N GLU A 259 45.65 -26.51 -21.11
CA GLU A 259 46.17 -27.88 -21.08
C GLU A 259 46.35 -28.45 -22.49
N ALA A 260 45.44 -28.13 -23.41
CA ALA A 260 45.54 -28.51 -24.82
C ALA A 260 46.74 -27.83 -25.51
N THR A 261 46.97 -26.53 -25.28
CA THR A 261 48.12 -25.83 -25.87
C THR A 261 49.45 -26.34 -25.32
N LEU A 262 49.53 -26.62 -24.01
CA LEU A 262 50.71 -27.26 -23.41
C LEU A 262 50.96 -28.65 -24.02
N SER A 263 49.91 -29.45 -24.25
CA SER A 263 50.03 -30.77 -24.88
C SER A 263 50.56 -30.70 -26.31
N VAL A 264 50.07 -29.74 -27.12
CA VAL A 264 50.57 -29.49 -28.49
C VAL A 264 52.03 -29.04 -28.49
N GLN A 265 52.40 -28.18 -27.54
CA GLN A 265 53.78 -27.69 -27.41
C GLN A 265 54.74 -28.83 -27.04
N LEU A 266 54.32 -29.73 -26.13
CA LEU A 266 55.09 -30.91 -25.74
C LEU A 266 55.25 -31.91 -26.91
N ALA A 267 54.21 -32.08 -27.72
CA ALA A 267 54.26 -32.92 -28.93
C ALA A 267 55.21 -32.33 -29.99
N HIS A 268 55.28 -31.00 -30.12
CA HIS A 268 56.23 -30.32 -31.01
C HIS A 268 57.68 -30.43 -30.54
N SER A 269 57.95 -30.33 -29.23
CA SER A 269 59.31 -30.48 -28.69
C SER A 269 59.86 -31.90 -28.81
N ASN A 270 58.99 -32.91 -28.82
CA ASN A 270 59.39 -34.32 -28.99
C ASN A 270 59.61 -34.71 -30.47
N SER A 271 59.19 -33.88 -31.43
CA SER A 271 59.35 -34.11 -32.88
C SER A 271 60.66 -33.52 -33.44
N THR A 272 61.35 -32.65 -32.70
CA THR A 272 62.61 -32.02 -33.14
C THR A 272 63.87 -32.79 -32.72
N GLY A 273 63.73 -34.09 -32.43
CA GLY A 273 64.79 -34.95 -31.91
C GLY A 273 65.09 -36.18 -32.77
N THR A 274 64.94 -36.14 -34.10
CA THR A 274 65.45 -37.23 -34.97
C THR A 274 65.74 -36.75 -36.40
N LEU A 275 66.86 -36.05 -36.60
CA LEU A 275 67.52 -35.97 -37.92
C LEU A 275 69.03 -36.13 -37.75
N SER A 276 69.50 -37.36 -37.90
CA SER A 276 70.87 -37.69 -38.27
C SER A 276 70.86 -38.99 -39.06
N GLY A 277 71.32 -38.93 -40.32
CA GLY A 277 71.84 -40.11 -41.01
C GLY A 277 71.22 -40.45 -42.37
N TYR A 278 71.97 -40.04 -43.41
CA TYR A 278 72.25 -40.76 -44.65
C TYR A 278 71.51 -40.44 -45.97
N GLU A 279 72.37 -40.21 -46.95
CA GLU A 279 72.23 -39.94 -48.38
C GLU A 279 71.57 -41.09 -49.17
N GLY A 280 71.02 -40.76 -50.34
CA GLY A 280 70.70 -41.75 -51.37
C GLY A 280 69.74 -41.28 -52.48
N LYS A 281 70.28 -40.62 -53.52
CA LYS A 281 69.69 -40.52 -54.89
C LYS A 281 69.76 -41.89 -55.61
N PRO A 282 69.23 -42.10 -56.84
CA PRO A 282 68.17 -41.43 -57.64
C PRO A 282 67.22 -42.43 -58.41
N LEU A 283 66.11 -41.94 -59.02
CA LEU A 283 65.51 -42.35 -60.33
C LEU A 283 64.10 -41.72 -60.44
N GLN A 284 63.84 -40.69 -61.25
CA GLN A 284 63.53 -40.71 -62.70
C GLN A 284 62.21 -41.45 -63.05
N GLN A 285 61.15 -40.71 -63.40
CA GLN A 285 60.36 -40.91 -64.63
C GLN A 285 59.29 -39.80 -64.84
N HIS A 286 59.44 -39.11 -65.97
CA HIS A 286 58.46 -38.47 -66.87
C HIS A 286 57.21 -37.75 -66.33
N SER A 287 57.14 -36.44 -66.59
CA SER A 287 56.09 -35.89 -67.47
C SER A 287 56.52 -34.52 -68.01
N GLU A 288 56.52 -34.40 -69.34
CA GLU A 288 56.63 -33.15 -70.09
C GLU A 288 55.43 -32.25 -69.77
N GLU A 289 55.62 -30.93 -69.63
CA GLU A 289 54.94 -29.92 -70.45
C GLU A 289 55.41 -28.47 -70.12
N ALA A 290 55.66 -27.70 -71.19
CA ALA A 290 55.65 -26.24 -71.31
C ALA A 290 56.78 -25.36 -70.68
N PRO A 291 57.55 -24.64 -71.53
CA PRO A 291 58.49 -23.61 -71.10
C PRO A 291 57.78 -22.24 -71.06
N ASN A 292 57.43 -21.74 -69.87
CA ASN A 292 57.00 -20.35 -69.67
C ASN A 292 57.02 -19.97 -68.18
N ARG A 293 58.22 -19.88 -67.57
CA ARG A 293 58.30 -19.42 -66.16
C ARG A 293 59.67 -18.90 -65.73
N VAL A 294 60.23 -17.94 -66.46
CA VAL A 294 61.41 -17.17 -66.02
C VAL A 294 61.17 -15.65 -66.01
N GLN A 295 59.93 -15.20 -66.24
CA GLN A 295 59.57 -13.78 -66.23
C GLN A 295 58.45 -13.46 -65.22
N GLU A 296 58.44 -14.16 -64.08
CA GLU A 296 57.41 -13.99 -63.04
C GLU A 296 57.99 -14.03 -61.63
N LEU A 297 59.27 -13.65 -61.46
CA LEU A 297 59.90 -13.49 -60.14
C LEU A 297 60.64 -12.16 -59.96
N SER A 298 60.49 -11.24 -60.91
CA SER A 298 61.01 -9.86 -60.80
C SER A 298 59.91 -8.81 -60.62
N SER A 299 58.63 -9.14 -60.83
CA SER A 299 57.50 -8.21 -60.62
C SER A 299 56.90 -8.24 -59.20
N GLU A 300 57.21 -9.27 -58.40
CA GLU A 300 56.60 -9.44 -57.06
C GLU A 300 57.45 -8.86 -55.91
N ARG A 301 58.60 -8.26 -56.22
CA ARG A 301 59.45 -7.56 -55.22
C ARG A 301 59.28 -6.04 -55.20
N SER A 302 58.50 -5.48 -56.12
CA SER A 302 58.21 -4.04 -56.16
C SER A 302 56.88 -3.63 -55.52
N VAL A 303 56.05 -4.57 -55.06
CA VAL A 303 54.74 -4.27 -54.44
C VAL A 303 54.75 -4.42 -52.90
N VAL A 304 55.80 -4.99 -52.31
CA VAL A 304 55.93 -5.11 -50.84
C VAL A 304 56.47 -3.84 -50.17
N GLY A 305 57.03 -2.90 -50.95
CA GLY A 305 57.59 -1.64 -50.43
C GLY A 305 56.60 -0.48 -50.25
N GLN A 306 55.40 -0.55 -50.84
CA GLN A 306 54.41 0.55 -50.82
C GLN A 306 53.11 0.24 -50.07
N GLN A 307 52.92 -1.00 -49.60
CA GLN A 307 51.73 -1.39 -48.82
C GLN A 307 51.98 -1.49 -47.30
N LYS A 308 53.24 -1.46 -46.86
CA LYS A 308 53.59 -1.61 -45.43
C LYS A 308 53.42 -0.33 -44.61
N THR A 309 53.39 0.85 -45.24
CA THR A 309 53.19 2.13 -44.52
C THR A 309 51.73 2.59 -44.44
N LYS A 310 50.80 1.97 -45.18
CA LYS A 310 49.36 2.29 -45.11
C LYS A 310 48.59 1.37 -44.16
N SER A 311 49.05 0.15 -43.94
CA SER A 311 48.48 -0.81 -42.99
C SER A 311 48.71 -0.40 -41.54
N ASP A 312 49.93 0.04 -41.22
CA ASP A 312 50.31 0.41 -39.85
C ASP A 312 49.63 1.71 -39.37
N THR A 313 49.26 2.61 -40.29
CA THR A 313 48.50 3.83 -39.96
C THR A 313 47.04 3.54 -39.63
N THR A 314 46.41 2.57 -40.29
CA THR A 314 45.00 2.22 -40.04
C THR A 314 44.80 1.55 -38.69
N GLU A 315 45.73 0.69 -38.25
CA GLU A 315 45.65 0.05 -36.92
C GLU A 315 45.87 1.06 -35.78
N LEU A 316 46.75 2.06 -35.99
CA LEU A 316 47.03 3.09 -34.99
C LEU A 316 45.85 4.08 -34.85
N ASP A 317 45.17 4.39 -35.94
CA ASP A 317 43.94 5.19 -35.91
C ASP A 317 42.77 4.43 -35.27
N GLU A 318 42.60 3.14 -35.53
CA GLU A 318 41.62 2.30 -34.82
C GLU A 318 41.92 2.21 -33.30
N ALA A 319 43.19 2.05 -32.93
CA ALA A 319 43.61 2.08 -31.53
C ALA A 319 43.31 3.44 -30.87
N ARG A 320 43.47 4.56 -31.58
CA ARG A 320 43.11 5.89 -31.06
C ARG A 320 41.60 6.05 -30.87
N VAL A 321 40.80 5.59 -31.81
CA VAL A 321 39.33 5.65 -31.71
C VAL A 321 38.83 4.80 -30.54
N THR A 322 39.38 3.61 -30.37
CA THR A 322 39.02 2.73 -29.24
C THR A 322 39.44 3.32 -27.89
N ILE A 323 40.62 3.93 -27.79
CA ILE A 323 41.07 4.64 -26.58
C ILE A 323 40.14 5.81 -26.25
N GLN A 324 39.75 6.62 -27.23
CA GLN A 324 38.81 7.73 -27.00
C GLN A 324 37.44 7.22 -26.54
N ARG A 325 36.94 6.16 -27.16
CA ARG A 325 35.68 5.52 -26.77
C ARG A 325 35.73 5.01 -25.34
N LEU A 326 36.76 4.25 -24.97
CA LEU A 326 36.95 3.75 -23.61
C LEU A 326 37.07 4.89 -22.60
N LYS A 327 37.74 5.99 -22.95
CA LYS A 327 37.83 7.18 -22.09
C LYS A 327 36.46 7.82 -21.85
N SER A 328 35.60 7.90 -22.88
CA SER A 328 34.23 8.38 -22.72
C SER A 328 33.37 7.42 -21.90
N GLU A 329 33.51 6.10 -22.10
CA GLU A 329 32.79 5.09 -21.34
C GLU A 329 33.17 5.13 -19.85
N VAL A 330 34.47 5.27 -19.53
CA VAL A 330 34.95 5.44 -18.14
C VAL A 330 34.40 6.71 -17.50
N ALA A 331 34.36 7.84 -18.22
CA ALA A 331 33.75 9.07 -17.72
C ALA A 331 32.26 8.88 -17.41
N THR A 332 31.50 8.27 -18.33
CA THR A 332 30.08 7.99 -18.10
C THR A 332 29.82 7.02 -16.95
N ALA A 333 30.67 6.00 -16.80
CA ALA A 333 30.57 5.05 -15.68
C ALA A 333 30.87 5.73 -14.35
N ASN A 334 31.84 6.65 -14.32
CA ASN A 334 32.18 7.42 -13.12
C ASN A 334 31.03 8.36 -12.69
N ASP A 335 30.38 9.03 -13.64
CA ASP A 335 29.22 9.89 -13.36
C ASP A 335 28.02 9.06 -12.86
N GLN A 336 27.79 7.88 -13.44
CA GLN A 336 26.77 6.94 -12.96
C GLN A 336 27.07 6.44 -11.54
N LEU A 337 28.32 6.12 -11.24
CA LEU A 337 28.75 5.70 -9.90
C LEU A 337 28.50 6.82 -8.87
N TRP A 338 28.85 8.06 -9.21
CA TRP A 338 28.64 9.21 -8.32
C TRP A 338 27.15 9.48 -8.07
N SER A 339 26.33 9.40 -9.13
CA SER A 339 24.88 9.51 -9.03
C SER A 339 24.29 8.40 -8.14
N SER A 340 24.76 7.17 -8.32
CA SER A 340 24.35 6.03 -7.49
C SER A 340 24.76 6.20 -6.03
N GLN A 341 25.96 6.73 -5.76
CA GLN A 341 26.45 7.00 -4.42
C GLN A 341 25.59 8.05 -3.71
N LEU A 342 25.30 9.18 -4.37
CA LEU A 342 24.41 10.22 -3.85
C LEU A 342 23.00 9.70 -3.58
N SER A 343 22.47 8.87 -4.49
CA SER A 343 21.16 8.24 -4.30
C SER A 343 21.14 7.30 -3.10
N LEU A 344 22.22 6.58 -2.82
CA LEU A 344 22.32 5.67 -1.69
C LEU A 344 22.42 6.44 -0.36
N GLU A 345 23.22 7.50 -0.31
CA GLU A 345 23.33 8.37 0.87
C GLU A 345 21.99 9.05 1.20
N LEU A 346 21.24 9.49 0.18
CA LEU A 346 19.92 10.09 0.37
C LEU A 346 18.91 9.05 0.91
N LEU A 347 19.00 7.80 0.45
CA LEU A 347 18.18 6.71 0.93
C LEU A 347 18.52 6.33 2.37
N GLU A 348 19.80 6.25 2.72
CA GLU A 348 20.26 6.02 4.10
C GLU A 348 19.75 7.12 5.05
N ARG A 349 19.90 8.39 4.66
CA ARG A 349 19.38 9.51 5.45
C ARG A 349 17.87 9.44 5.65
N ARG A 350 17.12 9.04 4.63
CA ARG A 350 15.67 8.85 4.72
C ARG A 350 15.31 7.71 5.67
N HIS A 351 16.06 6.61 5.63
CA HIS A 351 15.88 5.50 6.56
C HIS A 351 16.15 5.91 8.00
N SER A 352 17.26 6.62 8.27
CA SER A 352 17.58 7.11 9.62
C SER A 352 16.50 8.03 10.16
N SER A 353 16.02 8.98 9.34
CA SER A 353 14.93 9.88 9.74
C SER A 353 13.62 9.14 10.01
N SER A 354 13.30 8.12 9.21
CA SER A 354 12.11 7.30 9.43
C SER A 354 12.20 6.46 10.70
N LEU A 355 13.40 6.01 11.06
CA LEU A 355 13.66 5.21 12.24
C LEU A 355 13.52 6.07 13.52
N GLU A 356 14.07 7.28 13.50
CA GLU A 356 13.88 8.26 14.59
C GLU A 356 12.41 8.61 14.81
N GLN A 357 11.64 8.82 13.73
CA GLN A 357 10.19 9.06 13.84
C GLN A 357 9.46 7.87 14.45
N HIS A 358 9.82 6.65 14.05
CA HIS A 358 9.22 5.44 14.59
C HIS A 358 9.55 5.24 16.07
N ASP A 359 10.78 5.51 16.49
CA ASP A 359 11.14 5.45 17.91
C ASP A 359 10.37 6.51 18.72
N SER A 360 10.24 7.73 18.20
CA SER A 360 9.44 8.79 18.86
C SER A 360 7.98 8.40 19.02
N THR A 361 7.34 7.83 17.98
CA THR A 361 5.93 7.41 18.07
C THR A 361 5.74 6.20 18.97
N ARG A 362 6.72 5.27 19.00
CA ARG A 362 6.72 4.14 19.94
C ARG A 362 6.74 4.64 21.38
N ASP A 363 7.62 5.59 21.70
CA ASP A 363 7.77 6.12 23.05
C ASP A 363 6.51 6.89 23.49
N GLU A 364 5.88 7.65 22.58
CA GLU A 364 4.57 8.28 22.83
C GLU A 364 3.47 7.25 23.13
N LEU A 365 3.42 6.16 22.36
CA LEU A 365 2.44 5.10 22.55
C LEU A 365 2.64 4.37 23.89
N GLU A 366 3.88 4.16 24.30
CA GLU A 366 4.20 3.62 25.62
C GLU A 366 3.73 4.56 26.75
N ALA A 367 3.90 5.88 26.59
CA ALA A 367 3.38 6.87 27.54
C ALA A 367 1.83 6.84 27.63
N TYR A 368 1.13 6.71 26.50
CA TYR A 368 -0.34 6.57 26.49
C TYR A 368 -0.79 5.28 27.17
N LYS A 369 -0.10 4.17 26.92
CA LYS A 369 -0.38 2.89 27.58
C LYS A 369 -0.26 3.00 29.10
N LEU A 370 0.82 3.60 29.60
CA LEU A 370 1.03 3.81 31.03
C LEU A 370 -0.06 4.71 31.64
N ARG A 371 -0.48 5.78 30.94
CA ARG A 371 -1.58 6.64 31.38
C ARG A 371 -2.89 5.85 31.48
N LEU A 372 -3.20 5.03 30.48
CA LEU A 372 -4.42 4.22 30.47
C LEU A 372 -4.44 3.19 31.60
N GLU A 373 -3.33 2.50 31.85
CA GLU A 373 -3.21 1.57 32.97
C GLU A 373 -3.41 2.26 34.33
N ASN A 374 -2.89 3.48 34.49
CA ASN A 374 -3.10 4.29 35.68
C ASN A 374 -4.57 4.70 35.85
N GLU A 375 -5.24 5.15 34.79
CA GLU A 375 -6.66 5.51 34.81
C GLU A 375 -7.56 4.30 35.14
N GLN A 376 -7.28 3.14 34.54
CA GLN A 376 -7.99 1.90 34.87
C GLN A 376 -7.80 1.51 36.34
N THR A 377 -6.59 1.68 36.87
CA THR A 377 -6.30 1.43 38.29
C THR A 377 -7.10 2.38 39.19
N HIS A 378 -7.17 3.67 38.86
CA HIS A 378 -7.99 4.63 39.60
C HIS A 378 -9.49 4.30 39.53
N MET A 379 -9.99 3.94 38.35
CA MET A 379 -11.40 3.56 38.16
C MET A 379 -11.75 2.29 38.95
N LYS A 380 -10.85 1.31 38.98
CA LYS A 380 -11.01 0.09 39.78
C LYS A 380 -11.10 0.43 41.27
N LYS A 381 -10.16 1.22 41.80
CA LYS A 381 -10.19 1.71 43.19
C LYS A 381 -11.46 2.48 43.52
N LEU A 382 -11.94 3.31 42.59
CA LEU A 382 -13.17 4.06 42.76
C LEU A 382 -14.40 3.13 42.83
N LYS A 383 -14.48 2.14 41.95
CA LYS A 383 -15.54 1.12 41.98
C LYS A 383 -15.52 0.32 43.29
N GLU A 384 -14.35 -0.16 43.70
CA GLU A 384 -14.16 -0.90 44.95
C GLU A 384 -14.56 -0.07 46.18
N ARG A 385 -14.42 1.25 46.13
CA ARG A 385 -14.84 2.16 47.22
C ARG A 385 -16.33 2.51 47.17
N LEU A 386 -16.86 2.82 46.00
CA LEU A 386 -18.25 3.30 45.85
C LEU A 386 -19.27 2.18 46.01
N ILE A 387 -18.99 0.99 45.44
CA ILE A 387 -19.97 -0.11 45.45
C ILE A 387 -20.38 -0.47 46.89
N PRO A 388 -19.45 -0.76 47.83
CA PRO A 388 -19.84 -1.11 49.20
C PRO A 388 -20.53 0.03 49.94
N GLU A 389 -20.13 1.28 49.70
CA GLU A 389 -20.73 2.44 50.36
C GLU A 389 -22.19 2.66 49.92
N VAL A 390 -22.46 2.49 48.62
CA VAL A 390 -23.83 2.56 48.07
C VAL A 390 -24.69 1.45 48.66
N TYR A 391 -24.19 0.20 48.72
CA TYR A 391 -24.93 -0.90 49.33
C TYR A 391 -25.18 -0.67 50.83
N ARG A 392 -24.20 -0.13 51.58
CA ARG A 392 -24.37 0.20 53.00
C ARG A 392 -25.41 1.30 53.19
N SER A 393 -25.35 2.38 52.40
CA SER A 393 -26.32 3.47 52.47
C SER A 393 -27.73 3.01 52.10
N LEU A 394 -27.85 2.12 51.11
CA LEU A 394 -29.14 1.55 50.71
C LEU A 394 -29.71 0.62 51.78
N GLY A 395 -28.87 -0.18 52.44
CA GLY A 395 -29.27 -0.98 53.60
C GLY A 395 -29.79 -0.11 54.74
N ALA A 396 -29.07 0.96 55.09
CA ALA A 396 -29.49 1.89 56.14
C ALA A 396 -30.83 2.60 55.82
N THR A 397 -31.10 2.93 54.55
CA THR A 397 -32.40 3.50 54.16
C THR A 397 -33.53 2.48 54.24
N HIS A 398 -33.27 1.22 53.87
CA HIS A 398 -34.24 0.13 54.03
C HIS A 398 -34.56 -0.14 55.50
N GLU A 399 -33.55 -0.16 56.38
CA GLU A 399 -33.74 -0.29 57.82
C GLU A 399 -34.58 0.87 58.39
N THR A 400 -34.26 2.11 58.00
CA THR A 400 -35.00 3.30 58.44
C THR A 400 -36.46 3.27 57.98
N LEU A 401 -36.70 2.87 56.73
CA LEU A 401 -38.05 2.73 56.19
C LEU A 401 -38.82 1.60 56.90
N GLY A 402 -38.19 0.45 57.14
CA GLY A 402 -38.78 -0.66 57.88
C GLY A 402 -39.17 -0.27 59.31
N ALA A 403 -38.32 0.49 60.00
CA ALA A 403 -38.63 1.02 61.32
C ALA A 403 -39.80 2.01 61.30
N PHE A 404 -39.86 2.88 60.28
CA PHE A 404 -40.97 3.82 60.09
C PHE A 404 -42.31 3.10 59.85
N LEU A 405 -42.34 2.12 58.94
CA LEU A 405 -43.55 1.33 58.65
C LEU A 405 -44.00 0.51 59.86
N SER A 406 -43.07 -0.07 60.62
CA SER A 406 -43.37 -0.77 61.87
C SER A 406 -44.02 0.15 62.90
N ALA A 407 -43.55 1.39 63.03
CA ALA A 407 -44.15 2.39 63.94
C ALA A 407 -45.56 2.82 63.51
N MET A 408 -45.88 2.74 62.22
CA MET A 408 -47.21 3.02 61.66
C MET A 408 -48.22 1.87 61.88
N GLY A 409 -47.81 0.77 62.52
CA GLY A 409 -48.67 -0.37 62.81
C GLY A 409 -48.87 -1.34 61.64
N GLU A 410 -48.04 -1.22 60.59
CA GLU A 410 -48.02 -2.20 59.51
C GLU A 410 -47.28 -3.46 59.98
N PRO A 411 -47.89 -4.66 59.90
CA PRO A 411 -47.20 -5.89 60.27
C PRO A 411 -46.03 -6.13 59.31
N PRO A 412 -44.87 -6.63 59.80
CA PRO A 412 -43.74 -6.91 58.93
C PRO A 412 -44.18 -7.90 57.85
N ALA A 413 -43.87 -7.60 56.59
CA ALA A 413 -44.11 -8.50 55.47
C ALA A 413 -43.38 -9.82 55.75
N SER A 414 -44.13 -10.82 56.21
CA SER A 414 -43.60 -12.13 56.55
C SER A 414 -42.97 -12.77 55.31
N ASP A 415 -41.78 -13.35 55.49
CA ASP A 415 -41.03 -14.04 54.44
C ASP A 415 -41.91 -15.02 53.65
N PRO A 416 -41.81 -15.05 52.31
CA PRO A 416 -42.46 -16.09 51.53
C PRO A 416 -41.87 -17.44 51.94
N LYS A 417 -42.65 -18.24 52.65
CA LYS A 417 -42.34 -19.65 52.92
C LYS A 417 -42.07 -20.35 51.59
N SER A 418 -40.79 -20.62 51.32
CA SER A 418 -40.35 -21.53 50.27
C SER A 418 -40.99 -22.90 50.53
N SER A 419 -41.93 -23.28 49.66
CA SER A 419 -42.49 -24.63 49.56
C SER A 419 -41.82 -25.35 48.41
#